data_AF-A0A166AKP4-F1
#
_entry.id   AF-A0A166AKP4-F1
#
_cell.length_a   1.000
_cell.length_b   1.000
_cell.length_c   1.000
_cell.angle_alpha   90.00
_cell.angle_beta   90.00
_cell.angle_gamma   90.00
#
_symmetry.space_group_name_H-M   'P 1'
#
loop_
_entity.id
_entity.type
_entity.pdbx_description
1 polymer ?
#
loop_
_entity_poly.entity_id
_entity_poly.type
_entity_poly.pdbx_seq_one_letter_code
_entity_poly.pdbx_strand_id
1 'polypeptide(L)'
;MDAKRKIEDLVDEKLDIKKAKIEDEIHCPTSVSALPPLRRALVPPVTHDTPQGFFTCHGTGLLKNAVPFMHDISHCFAVTTDAYTKTGRPVTRRTVPTKQTTVWWKAQCVFRGLSDAGSAAVLQARLEPAQNAGMTDELRAVETRLNAEFRAKNAEAHETLWKSLNFDQAKAAEHPARFLEEKYLPRKLACDAVLLDRHGVSYQEMNDAAEKLGLACEMAGQWTVVGPVEAVSAKVKEIHDMAKRAAVLANPRRLEVERTLEQAIDDKEARIAERHAQVVMGANADPDAEWDVSGTWAIDCPHFTSQWRDVSGSELDCQLVIAVDPGSGSRQMWACFQFLIYAGVFRFSKLGDVSAVKGTHNEPSRRGVTRASAGTISTSSNDRPSSGTRTWKYEWHGEYGFSGCSGGEFEEQHGYITFDEPKGTTLAGEFSAVASGEEFSFTGRKVSADIEDITGILNKSVSETEDDITASTANITAQDIAREWANSDRHVQNMSSGHDLSD
;
A
#
# COMPACT_ATOMS: atom_id res chain seq x y z
N MET A 1 -38.49 75.59 4.29
CA MET A 1 -37.28 75.28 5.08
C MET A 1 -37.23 73.84 5.58
N ASP A 2 -38.34 73.09 5.60
CA ASP A 2 -38.38 71.73 6.17
C ASP A 2 -37.75 70.61 5.32
N ALA A 3 -37.71 70.74 3.99
CA ALA A 3 -37.16 69.68 3.15
C ALA A 3 -35.63 69.56 3.24
N LYS A 4 -34.92 70.66 3.51
CA LYS A 4 -33.46 70.66 3.63
C LYS A 4 -32.99 70.00 4.93
N ARG A 5 -33.69 70.30 6.04
CA ARG A 5 -33.39 69.75 7.36
C ARG A 5 -33.56 68.22 7.40
N LYS A 6 -34.60 67.71 6.74
CA LYS A 6 -34.88 66.28 6.65
C LYS A 6 -33.83 65.48 5.85
N ILE A 7 -33.12 66.13 4.93
CA ILE A 7 -32.03 65.50 4.17
C ILE A 7 -30.75 65.48 5.00
N GLU A 8 -30.45 66.55 5.75
CA GLU A 8 -29.30 66.59 6.66
C GLU A 8 -29.41 65.51 7.75
N ASP A 9 -30.59 65.35 8.37
CA ASP A 9 -30.82 64.32 9.40
C ASP A 9 -30.63 62.88 8.85
N LEU A 10 -31.04 62.62 7.60
CA LEU A 10 -30.87 61.30 6.95
C LEU A 10 -29.42 61.00 6.53
N VAL A 11 -28.62 62.03 6.31
CA VAL A 11 -27.19 61.89 5.98
C VAL A 11 -26.40 61.58 7.24
N ASP A 12 -26.71 62.26 8.35
CA ASP A 12 -26.07 62.01 9.64
C ASP A 12 -26.41 60.61 10.18
N GLU A 13 -27.66 60.16 10.08
CA GLU A 13 -28.06 58.80 10.47
C GLU A 13 -27.33 57.72 9.64
N LYS A 14 -27.14 57.94 8.34
CA LYS A 14 -26.38 57.02 7.48
C LYS A 14 -24.88 57.05 7.75
N LEU A 15 -24.34 58.18 8.19
CA LEU A 15 -22.94 58.32 8.60
C LEU A 15 -22.69 57.58 9.91
N ASP A 16 -23.59 57.71 10.88
CA ASP A 16 -23.49 57.01 12.17
C ASP A 16 -23.64 55.49 12.01
N ILE A 17 -24.54 55.01 11.14
CA ILE A 17 -24.65 53.57 10.84
C ILE A 17 -23.39 53.05 10.13
N LYS A 18 -22.80 53.83 9.20
CA LYS A 18 -21.54 53.44 8.55
C LYS A 18 -20.37 53.45 9.53
N LYS A 19 -20.32 54.42 10.45
CA LYS A 19 -19.25 54.53 11.44
C LYS A 19 -19.34 53.42 12.48
N ALA A 20 -20.55 53.09 12.95
CA ALA A 20 -20.79 51.94 13.82
C ALA A 20 -20.40 50.62 13.15
N LYS A 21 -20.69 50.45 11.85
CA LYS A 21 -20.30 49.24 11.10
C LYS A 21 -18.79 49.10 10.88
N ILE A 22 -18.08 50.23 10.74
CA ILE A 22 -16.61 50.25 10.63
C ILE A 22 -15.95 50.05 12.00
N GLU A 23 -16.54 50.57 13.08
CA GLU A 23 -16.02 50.38 14.44
C GLU A 23 -16.23 48.94 14.96
N ASP A 24 -17.28 48.24 14.51
CA ASP A 24 -17.50 46.81 14.81
C ASP A 24 -16.52 45.88 14.05
N GLU A 25 -16.08 46.27 12.84
CA GLU A 25 -15.02 45.56 12.09
C GLU A 25 -13.60 45.81 12.64
N ILE A 26 -13.41 46.85 13.47
CA ILE A 26 -12.10 47.22 14.06
C ILE A 26 -12.02 46.88 15.55
N HIS A 27 -13.08 46.30 16.14
CA HIS A 27 -13.04 45.81 17.52
C HIS A 27 -12.17 44.55 17.60
N CYS A 28 -10.86 44.76 17.69
CA CYS A 28 -9.87 43.75 18.00
C CYS A 28 -10.15 43.31 19.45
N PRO A 29 -10.63 42.08 19.69
CA PRO A 29 -10.92 41.62 21.05
C PRO A 29 -9.61 41.64 21.83
N THR A 30 -9.47 42.62 22.75
CA THR A 30 -8.25 42.82 23.56
C THR A 30 -8.16 41.80 24.71
N SER A 31 -9.13 40.89 24.80
CA SER A 31 -8.96 39.63 25.52
C SER A 31 -8.06 38.73 24.67
N VAL A 32 -6.83 38.54 25.11
CA VAL A 32 -5.87 37.57 24.54
C VAL A 32 -6.39 36.17 24.84
N SER A 33 -7.51 35.80 24.22
CA SER A 33 -7.99 34.44 24.16
C SER A 33 -6.90 33.65 23.46
N ALA A 34 -6.33 32.66 24.15
CA ALA A 34 -5.37 31.76 23.56
C ALA A 34 -5.95 31.22 22.24
N LEU A 35 -5.20 31.34 21.14
CA LEU A 35 -5.62 30.82 19.85
C LEU A 35 -5.98 29.33 20.02
N PRO A 36 -7.07 28.84 19.40
CA PRO A 36 -7.40 27.42 19.43
C PRO A 36 -6.18 26.58 19.03
N PRO A 37 -5.95 25.42 19.69
CA PRO A 37 -4.84 24.55 19.33
C PRO A 37 -4.99 24.11 17.87
N LEU A 38 -3.87 24.07 17.13
CA LEU A 38 -3.88 23.64 15.75
C LEU A 38 -4.06 22.11 15.70
N ARG A 39 -5.21 21.66 15.18
CA ARG A 39 -5.53 20.25 14.90
C ARG A 39 -5.36 19.95 13.41
N ARG A 40 -5.62 18.69 13.00
CA ARG A 40 -5.70 18.29 11.58
C ARG A 40 -6.59 19.29 10.83
N ALA A 41 -6.15 19.73 9.65
CA ALA A 41 -6.93 20.64 8.82
C ALA A 41 -8.17 19.92 8.26
N LEU A 42 -9.36 20.43 8.58
CA LEU A 42 -10.65 20.03 7.97
C LEU A 42 -11.15 21.10 6.99
N VAL A 43 -10.63 22.31 7.09
CA VAL A 43 -10.99 23.45 6.22
C VAL A 43 -9.90 23.71 5.19
N PRO A 44 -10.26 24.24 4.01
CA PRO A 44 -9.26 24.68 3.04
C PRO A 44 -8.43 25.86 3.58
N PRO A 45 -7.27 26.14 2.97
CA PRO A 45 -6.39 27.22 3.39
C PRO A 45 -7.08 28.58 3.23
N VAL A 46 -6.87 29.49 4.17
CA VAL A 46 -7.37 30.87 4.03
C VAL A 46 -6.47 31.61 3.06
N THR A 47 -7.07 32.33 2.11
CA THR A 47 -6.36 33.04 1.05
C THR A 47 -6.36 34.55 1.32
N HIS A 48 -5.29 35.24 0.93
CA HIS A 48 -5.20 36.69 1.03
C HIS A 48 -4.41 37.29 -0.13
N ASP A 49 -5.02 38.25 -0.80
CA ASP A 49 -4.39 39.03 -1.85
C ASP A 49 -3.79 40.31 -1.30
N THR A 50 -2.54 40.55 -1.69
CA THR A 50 -1.82 41.78 -1.39
C THR A 50 -1.21 42.35 -2.68
N PRO A 51 -0.72 43.59 -2.67
CA PRO A 51 0.07 44.11 -3.80
C PRO A 51 1.32 43.29 -4.11
N GLN A 52 1.83 42.53 -3.13
CA GLN A 52 2.99 41.64 -3.24
C GLN A 52 2.60 40.23 -3.76
N GLY A 53 1.31 39.99 -4.03
CA GLY A 53 0.75 38.79 -4.60
C GLY A 53 -0.18 38.01 -3.66
N PHE A 54 -0.56 36.83 -4.12
CA PHE A 54 -1.44 35.89 -3.43
C PHE A 54 -0.70 35.06 -2.38
N PHE A 55 -1.27 34.98 -1.18
CA PHE A 55 -0.79 34.19 -0.05
C PHE A 55 -1.86 33.23 0.45
N THR A 56 -1.42 32.09 1.01
CA THR A 56 -2.29 31.12 1.69
C THR A 56 -1.82 30.84 3.11
N CYS A 57 -2.73 30.45 3.98
CA CYS A 57 -2.43 30.12 5.38
C CYS A 57 -3.12 28.80 5.77
N HIS A 58 -2.35 27.89 6.38
CA HIS A 58 -2.82 26.58 6.86
C HIS A 58 -2.73 26.44 8.39
N GLY A 59 -2.59 27.55 9.12
CA GLY A 59 -2.47 27.57 10.59
C GLY A 59 -1.04 27.33 11.14
N THR A 60 -0.10 26.94 10.27
CA THR A 60 1.33 26.78 10.56
C THR A 60 2.19 27.94 10.03
N GLY A 61 1.56 28.96 9.44
CA GLY A 61 2.24 30.12 8.88
C GLY A 61 1.75 30.50 7.48
N LEU A 62 2.34 31.57 6.96
CA LEU A 62 2.02 32.13 5.65
C LEU A 62 2.82 31.44 4.54
N LEU A 63 2.15 31.13 3.42
CA LEU A 63 2.75 30.54 2.24
C LEU A 63 2.56 31.47 1.03
N LYS A 64 3.62 31.62 0.23
CA LYS A 64 3.58 32.30 -1.07
C LYS A 64 3.76 31.25 -2.15
N ASN A 65 2.76 31.03 -3.00
CA ASN A 65 2.79 30.01 -4.05
C ASN A 65 3.17 28.61 -3.50
N ALA A 66 2.55 28.21 -2.38
CA ALA A 66 2.85 26.97 -1.64
C ALA A 66 4.27 26.86 -1.04
N VAL A 67 5.04 27.96 -0.99
CA VAL A 67 6.36 28.01 -0.35
C VAL A 67 6.24 28.71 1.02
N PRO A 68 6.62 28.05 2.13
CA PRO A 68 6.61 28.67 3.45
C PRO A 68 7.78 29.64 3.63
N PHE A 69 7.65 30.58 4.56
CA PHE A 69 8.79 31.39 4.99
C PHE A 69 9.84 30.53 5.69
N MET A 70 11.11 30.73 5.34
CA MET A 70 12.24 30.11 6.02
C MET A 70 13.08 31.22 6.67
N HIS A 71 13.23 31.17 7.99
CA HIS A 71 13.94 32.20 8.75
C HIS A 71 15.43 32.29 8.37
N ASP A 72 16.09 31.13 8.30
CA ASP A 72 17.50 31.02 7.88
C ASP A 72 17.59 30.25 6.56
N ILE A 73 18.08 30.94 5.53
CA ILE A 73 18.30 30.37 4.20
C ILE A 73 19.78 30.31 3.81
N SER A 74 20.70 30.52 4.76
CA SER A 74 22.16 30.52 4.52
C SER A 74 22.65 29.23 3.87
N HIS A 75 22.11 28.09 4.28
CA HIS A 75 22.44 26.77 3.74
C HIS A 75 21.99 26.55 2.28
N CYS A 76 21.11 27.40 1.75
CA CYS A 76 20.68 27.36 0.35
C CYS A 76 21.66 28.06 -0.60
N PHE A 77 22.60 28.85 -0.08
CA PHE A 77 23.63 29.52 -0.88
C PHE A 77 24.84 28.63 -1.09
N ALA A 78 25.52 28.81 -2.23
CA ALA A 78 26.81 28.19 -2.44
C ALA A 78 27.80 28.81 -1.43
N VAL A 79 28.52 27.96 -0.69
CA VAL A 79 29.58 28.42 0.19
C VAL A 79 30.71 28.98 -0.68
N THR A 80 30.79 30.31 -0.77
CA THR A 80 31.76 31.02 -1.60
C THR A 80 33.18 30.98 -1.02
N THR A 81 33.31 30.72 0.28
CA THR A 81 34.61 30.63 0.96
C THR A 81 35.14 29.21 0.93
N ASP A 82 36.35 29.05 0.39
CA ASP A 82 37.10 27.81 0.53
C ASP A 82 37.36 27.57 2.02
N ALA A 83 36.56 26.71 2.64
CA ALA A 83 36.80 26.30 4.02
C ALA A 83 38.08 25.46 4.06
N TYR A 84 39.12 26.01 4.68
CA TYR A 84 40.34 25.28 5.01
C TYR A 84 40.25 24.76 6.45
N THR A 85 40.64 23.51 6.66
CA THR A 85 40.87 22.93 7.98
C THR A 85 41.96 23.71 8.71
N LYS A 86 42.06 23.57 10.05
CA LYS A 86 43.16 24.16 10.86
C LYS A 86 44.56 23.79 10.33
N THR A 87 44.67 22.70 9.58
CA THR A 87 45.90 22.22 8.92
C THR A 87 46.10 22.76 7.50
N GLY A 88 45.29 23.72 7.04
CA GLY A 88 45.38 24.29 5.69
C GLY A 88 44.89 23.37 4.56
N ARG A 89 44.24 22.24 4.87
CA ARG A 89 43.67 21.34 3.86
C ARG A 89 42.24 21.75 3.53
N PRO A 90 41.83 21.79 2.26
CA PRO A 90 40.44 22.07 1.89
C PRO A 90 39.50 21.02 2.49
N VAL A 91 38.38 21.44 3.07
CA VAL A 91 37.39 20.54 3.66
C VAL A 91 36.75 19.69 2.54
N THR A 92 37.01 18.39 2.57
CA THR A 92 36.64 17.44 1.50
C THR A 92 35.15 17.12 1.43
N ARG A 93 34.37 17.48 2.45
CA ARG A 93 32.90 17.34 2.45
C ARG A 93 32.27 18.72 2.48
N ARG A 94 32.10 19.33 1.31
CA ARG A 94 31.20 20.48 1.16
C ARG A 94 29.77 19.94 1.22
N THR A 95 28.97 20.49 2.12
CA THR A 95 27.52 20.34 2.06
C THR A 95 27.06 20.85 0.70
N VAL A 96 26.50 19.96 -0.11
CA VAL A 96 25.95 20.34 -1.42
C VAL A 96 24.73 21.22 -1.12
N PRO A 97 24.67 22.46 -1.63
CA PRO A 97 23.52 23.33 -1.40
C PRO A 97 22.26 22.64 -1.91
N THR A 98 21.20 22.65 -1.11
CA THR A 98 19.90 22.14 -1.52
C THR A 98 19.41 22.97 -2.72
N LYS A 99 19.21 22.32 -3.87
CA LYS A 99 18.74 23.01 -5.08
C LYS A 99 17.31 23.52 -4.85
N GLN A 100 17.15 24.84 -4.83
CA GLN A 100 15.84 25.50 -4.71
C GLN A 100 15.31 25.97 -6.06
N THR A 101 13.99 25.92 -6.24
CA THR A 101 13.33 26.36 -7.47
C THR A 101 13.24 27.89 -7.55
N THR A 102 13.05 28.43 -8.76
CA THR A 102 12.83 29.88 -8.95
C THR A 102 11.61 30.38 -8.17
N VAL A 103 10.55 29.58 -8.06
CA VAL A 103 9.34 29.92 -7.28
C VAL A 103 9.69 30.09 -5.81
N TRP A 104 10.55 29.23 -5.26
CA TRP A 104 11.02 29.32 -3.89
C TRP A 104 11.83 30.61 -3.65
N TRP A 105 12.78 30.94 -4.52
CA TRP A 105 13.56 32.17 -4.39
C TRP A 105 12.69 33.42 -4.44
N LYS A 106 11.71 33.46 -5.35
CA LYS A 106 10.73 34.56 -5.43
C LYS A 106 9.94 34.70 -4.14
N ALA A 107 9.44 33.59 -3.58
CA ALA A 107 8.71 33.60 -2.32
C ALA A 107 9.57 34.16 -1.17
N GLN A 108 10.82 33.72 -1.03
CA GLN A 108 11.72 34.21 0.01
C GLN A 108 12.06 35.70 -0.13
N CYS A 109 12.18 36.23 -1.36
CA CYS A 109 12.30 37.66 -1.61
C CYS A 109 11.08 38.42 -1.09
N VAL A 110 9.89 37.99 -1.50
CA VAL A 110 8.63 38.64 -1.13
C VAL A 110 8.46 38.72 0.39
N PHE A 111 8.70 37.61 1.11
CA PHE A 111 8.58 37.60 2.58
C PHE A 111 9.48 38.63 3.28
N ARG A 112 10.62 38.96 2.67
CA ARG A 112 11.62 39.93 3.19
C ARG A 112 11.44 41.34 2.62
N GLY A 113 10.36 41.60 1.88
CA GLY A 113 10.11 42.91 1.27
C GLY A 113 11.03 43.24 0.08
N LEU A 114 11.64 42.22 -0.54
CA LEU A 114 12.52 42.36 -1.69
C LEU A 114 11.75 42.09 -2.99
N SER A 115 12.18 42.71 -4.09
CA SER A 115 11.60 42.45 -5.42
C SER A 115 11.74 40.96 -5.81
N ASP A 116 10.71 40.40 -6.44
CA ASP A 116 10.66 39.02 -6.94
C ASP A 116 10.95 38.91 -8.45
N ALA A 117 11.33 40.01 -9.08
CA ALA A 117 11.68 40.05 -10.50
C ALA A 117 13.13 39.55 -10.74
N GLY A 118 13.30 38.78 -11.82
CA GLY A 118 14.59 38.33 -12.32
C GLY A 118 14.78 36.81 -12.40
N SER A 119 15.98 36.41 -12.81
CA SER A 119 16.42 35.00 -12.80
C SER A 119 16.80 34.54 -11.39
N ALA A 120 16.95 33.23 -11.19
CA ALA A 120 17.33 32.68 -9.88
C ALA A 120 18.64 33.28 -9.33
N ALA A 121 19.64 33.51 -10.19
CA ALA A 121 20.91 34.12 -9.79
C ALA A 121 20.73 35.56 -9.27
N VAL A 122 19.86 36.35 -9.92
CA VAL A 122 19.52 37.72 -9.48
C VAL A 122 18.79 37.71 -8.14
N LEU A 123 17.86 36.77 -7.95
CA LEU A 123 17.14 36.61 -6.69
C LEU A 123 18.06 36.17 -5.55
N GLN A 124 19.00 35.25 -5.82
CA GLN A 124 20.01 34.81 -4.86
C GLN A 124 20.90 35.98 -4.41
N ALA A 125 21.49 36.72 -5.35
CA ALA A 125 22.35 37.87 -5.02
C ALA A 125 21.61 38.93 -4.20
N ARG A 126 20.30 39.09 -4.41
CA ARG A 126 19.44 40.01 -3.64
C ARG A 126 19.14 39.49 -2.22
N LEU A 127 18.99 38.18 -2.06
CA LEU A 127 18.71 37.54 -0.78
C LEU A 127 19.94 37.32 0.10
N GLU A 128 21.13 37.24 -0.49
CA GLU A 128 22.40 37.03 0.21
C GLU A 128 22.60 37.99 1.42
N PRO A 129 22.44 39.31 1.30
CA PRO A 129 22.54 40.22 2.45
C PRO A 129 21.37 40.10 3.45
N ALA A 130 20.27 39.45 3.07
CA ALA A 130 19.04 39.32 3.84
C ALA A 130 18.73 37.87 4.24
N GLN A 131 19.72 36.97 4.20
CA GLN A 131 19.51 35.53 4.42
C GLN A 131 18.92 35.18 5.80
N ASN A 132 19.13 36.04 6.79
CA ASN A 132 18.61 35.93 8.16
C ASN A 132 17.57 37.01 8.50
N ALA A 133 17.16 37.82 7.51
CA ALA A 133 16.13 38.83 7.72
C ALA A 133 14.78 38.14 7.98
N GLY A 134 14.06 38.64 8.99
CA GLY A 134 12.71 38.19 9.30
C GLY A 134 11.71 38.59 8.21
N MET A 135 10.49 38.05 8.34
CA MET A 135 9.34 38.50 7.55
C MET A 135 9.03 39.98 7.85
N THR A 136 8.59 40.75 6.85
CA THR A 136 8.15 42.15 7.06
C THR A 136 7.04 42.23 8.10
N ASP A 137 6.94 43.37 8.81
CA ASP A 137 5.93 43.54 9.87
C ASP A 137 4.49 43.48 9.30
N GLU A 138 4.28 43.98 8.08
CA GLU A 138 3.01 43.88 7.35
C GLU A 138 2.60 42.42 7.12
N LEU A 139 3.51 41.60 6.59
CA LEU A 139 3.23 40.18 6.33
C LEU A 139 3.10 39.38 7.63
N ARG A 140 3.82 39.76 8.70
CA ARG A 140 3.67 39.14 10.03
C ARG A 140 2.29 39.45 10.64
N ALA A 141 1.78 40.67 10.46
CA ALA A 141 0.43 41.03 10.87
C ALA A 141 -0.63 40.25 10.07
N VAL A 142 -0.43 40.11 8.75
CA VAL A 142 -1.27 39.26 7.90
C VAL A 142 -1.23 37.80 8.35
N GLU A 143 -0.05 37.24 8.57
CA GLU A 143 0.14 35.86 9.05
C GLU A 143 -0.58 35.64 10.38
N THR A 144 -0.43 36.54 11.34
CA THR A 144 -1.09 36.45 12.66
C THR A 144 -2.61 36.43 12.50
N ARG A 145 -3.17 37.35 11.69
CA ARG A 145 -4.61 37.43 11.43
C ARG A 145 -5.13 36.18 10.72
N LEU A 146 -4.48 35.72 9.64
CA LEU A 146 -4.92 34.57 8.87
C LEU A 146 -4.75 33.26 9.66
N ASN A 147 -3.71 33.14 10.48
CA ASN A 147 -3.55 31.99 11.39
C ASN A 147 -4.69 31.94 12.41
N ALA A 148 -5.08 33.09 12.98
CA ALA A 148 -6.20 33.17 13.91
C ALA A 148 -7.51 32.78 13.23
N GLU A 149 -7.77 33.32 12.03
CA GLU A 149 -8.96 33.02 11.25
C GLU A 149 -9.03 31.54 10.84
N PHE A 150 -7.93 30.99 10.32
CA PHE A 150 -7.85 29.57 9.94
C PHE A 150 -8.12 28.68 11.15
N ARG A 151 -7.49 28.96 12.31
CA ARG A 151 -7.69 28.15 13.52
C ARG A 151 -9.12 28.24 14.05
N ALA A 152 -9.75 29.42 13.98
CA ALA A 152 -11.16 29.58 14.36
C ALA A 152 -12.08 28.76 13.44
N LYS A 153 -11.92 28.89 12.12
CA LYS A 153 -12.69 28.11 11.12
C LYS A 153 -12.46 26.61 11.25
N ASN A 154 -11.21 26.20 11.46
CA ASN A 154 -10.86 24.80 11.65
C ASN A 154 -11.48 24.26 12.95
N ALA A 155 -11.43 25.03 14.04
CA ALA A 155 -12.08 24.65 15.30
C ALA A 155 -13.61 24.49 15.15
N GLU A 156 -14.27 25.40 14.44
CA GLU A 156 -15.71 25.28 14.13
C GLU A 156 -16.03 24.04 13.27
N ALA A 157 -15.19 23.74 12.27
CA ALA A 157 -15.34 22.52 11.47
C ALA A 157 -15.15 21.26 12.32
N HIS A 158 -14.18 21.26 13.24
CA HIS A 158 -13.99 20.20 14.22
C HIS A 158 -15.19 20.03 15.15
N GLU A 159 -15.80 21.12 15.64
CA GLU A 159 -17.02 21.06 16.43
C GLU A 159 -18.21 20.51 15.65
N THR A 160 -18.33 20.89 14.38
CA THR A 160 -19.38 20.41 13.48
C THR A 160 -19.22 18.91 13.21
N LEU A 161 -17.99 18.49 12.90
CA LEU A 161 -17.65 17.08 12.74
C LEU A 161 -17.97 16.32 14.03
N TRP A 162 -17.49 16.79 15.18
CA TRP A 162 -17.70 16.15 16.48
C TRP A 162 -19.18 15.89 16.78
N LYS A 163 -20.05 16.89 16.54
CA LYS A 163 -21.50 16.77 16.74
C LYS A 163 -22.16 15.79 15.77
N SER A 164 -21.57 15.56 14.60
CA SER A 164 -22.06 14.59 13.60
C SER A 164 -21.66 13.14 13.91
N LEU A 165 -20.64 12.93 14.75
CA LEU A 165 -20.16 11.59 15.11
C LEU A 165 -21.07 10.97 16.17
N ASN A 166 -21.74 9.86 15.81
CA ASN A 166 -22.70 9.18 16.69
C ASN A 166 -22.12 7.97 17.44
N PHE A 167 -20.90 7.56 17.11
CA PHE A 167 -20.28 6.35 17.65
C PHE A 167 -19.05 6.67 18.49
N ASP A 168 -18.90 5.96 19.61
CA ASP A 168 -17.75 6.07 20.51
C ASP A 168 -16.43 5.87 19.75
N GLN A 169 -16.37 4.88 18.84
CA GLN A 169 -15.20 4.63 17.99
C GLN A 169 -14.79 5.86 17.17
N ALA A 170 -15.75 6.51 16.50
CA ALA A 170 -15.46 7.64 15.64
C ALA A 170 -15.04 8.87 16.46
N LYS A 171 -15.69 9.11 17.61
CA LYS A 171 -15.31 10.19 18.53
C LYS A 171 -13.93 9.96 19.14
N ALA A 172 -13.64 8.74 19.56
CA ALA A 172 -12.33 8.35 20.07
C ALA A 172 -11.22 8.54 19.02
N ALA A 173 -11.50 8.18 17.76
CA ALA A 173 -10.56 8.37 16.65
C ALA A 173 -10.30 9.85 16.32
N GLU A 174 -11.33 10.69 16.41
CA GLU A 174 -11.20 12.11 16.08
C GLU A 174 -10.53 12.91 17.20
N HIS A 175 -10.89 12.65 18.47
CA HIS A 175 -10.32 13.38 19.60
C HIS A 175 -10.39 12.58 20.92
N PRO A 176 -9.38 11.72 21.19
CA PRO A 176 -9.33 10.84 22.37
C PRO A 176 -9.62 11.55 23.70
N ALA A 177 -8.96 12.68 23.98
CA ALA A 177 -9.09 13.39 25.25
C ALA A 177 -10.53 13.88 25.50
N ARG A 178 -11.07 14.70 24.60
CA ARG A 178 -12.48 15.15 24.61
C ARG A 178 -13.48 13.99 24.68
N PHE A 179 -13.23 12.89 23.96
CA PHE A 179 -14.08 11.70 24.03
C PHE A 179 -14.16 11.17 25.47
N LEU A 180 -13.00 10.95 26.11
CA LEU A 180 -12.94 10.47 27.49
C LEU A 180 -13.49 11.49 28.49
N GLU A 181 -13.23 12.78 28.29
CA GLU A 181 -13.79 13.86 29.12
C GLU A 181 -15.32 13.84 29.07
N GLU A 182 -15.93 13.84 27.88
CA GLU A 182 -17.40 13.78 27.72
C GLU A 182 -17.99 12.46 28.27
N LYS A 183 -17.24 11.35 28.17
CA LYS A 183 -17.71 10.03 28.62
C LYS A 183 -17.66 9.89 30.14
N TYR A 184 -16.58 10.32 30.79
CA TYR A 184 -16.28 9.99 32.19
C TYR A 184 -16.41 11.16 33.17
N LEU A 185 -16.24 12.43 32.76
CA LEU A 185 -16.33 13.56 33.70
C LEU A 185 -17.77 13.91 34.14
N PRO A 186 -18.80 13.88 33.27
CA PRO A 186 -20.16 14.24 33.67
C PRO A 186 -20.82 13.27 34.66
N ARG A 187 -20.27 12.06 34.85
CA ARG A 187 -20.90 11.01 35.66
C ARG A 187 -20.02 10.62 36.86
N LYS A 188 -20.49 10.94 38.07
CA LYS A 188 -19.98 10.38 39.35
C LYS A 188 -20.31 8.89 39.56
N LEU A 189 -20.66 8.15 38.52
CA LEU A 189 -21.19 6.79 38.63
C LEU A 189 -20.24 5.81 37.96
N ALA A 190 -20.16 4.61 38.53
CA ALA A 190 -19.41 3.45 38.07
C ALA A 190 -19.50 3.32 36.54
N CYS A 191 -18.51 3.84 35.83
CA CYS A 191 -18.51 3.77 34.38
C CYS A 191 -17.85 2.46 33.98
N ASP A 192 -18.59 1.64 33.25
CA ASP A 192 -18.08 0.47 32.56
C ASP A 192 -16.90 0.85 31.64
N ALA A 193 -16.02 -0.10 31.38
CA ALA A 193 -14.96 0.09 30.40
C ALA A 193 -15.54 0.20 28.98
N VAL A 194 -15.00 1.14 28.20
CA VAL A 194 -15.31 1.29 26.79
C VAL A 194 -14.36 0.42 25.97
N LEU A 195 -14.93 -0.28 24.99
CA LEU A 195 -14.22 -1.07 23.99
C LEU A 195 -14.10 -0.25 22.71
N LEU A 196 -12.86 -0.05 22.25
CA LEU A 196 -12.55 0.62 21.00
C LEU A 196 -11.79 -0.33 20.10
N ASP A 197 -12.16 -0.38 18.83
CA ASP A 197 -11.42 -1.13 17.82
C ASP A 197 -10.06 -0.44 17.58
N ARG A 198 -8.98 -1.22 17.45
CA ARG A 198 -7.65 -0.72 17.17
C ARG A 198 -7.56 -0.02 15.80
N HIS A 199 -8.40 -0.39 14.86
CA HIS A 199 -8.47 0.24 13.54
C HIS A 199 -9.11 1.62 13.65
N GLY A 200 -8.27 2.64 13.84
CA GLY A 200 -8.68 4.05 13.79
C GLY A 200 -8.34 4.87 15.03
N VAL A 201 -7.88 4.24 16.12
CA VAL A 201 -7.49 4.95 17.35
C VAL A 201 -6.03 4.64 17.66
N SER A 202 -5.20 5.67 17.79
CA SER A 202 -3.83 5.50 18.29
C SER A 202 -3.86 5.10 19.76
N TYR A 203 -3.38 3.89 20.08
CA TYR A 203 -3.29 3.42 21.46
C TYR A 203 -2.51 4.39 22.35
N GLN A 204 -1.41 4.96 21.83
CA GLN A 204 -0.58 5.90 22.59
C GLN A 204 -1.36 7.18 22.93
N GLU A 205 -2.04 7.79 21.96
CA GLU A 205 -2.82 9.01 22.20
C GLU A 205 -3.99 8.76 23.15
N MET A 206 -4.62 7.59 23.04
CA MET A 206 -5.70 7.18 23.94
C MET A 206 -5.18 6.91 25.36
N ASN A 207 -4.03 6.24 25.50
CA ASN A 207 -3.40 5.98 26.79
C ASN A 207 -2.97 7.29 27.47
N ASP A 208 -2.32 8.19 26.74
CA ASP A 208 -1.91 9.50 27.27
C ASP A 208 -3.12 10.35 27.69
N ALA A 209 -4.24 10.23 26.97
CA ALA A 209 -5.50 10.89 27.32
C ALA A 209 -6.16 10.26 28.56
N ALA A 210 -6.16 8.93 28.66
CA ALA A 210 -6.70 8.19 29.79
C ALA A 210 -5.92 8.49 31.08
N GLU A 211 -4.59 8.50 31.03
CA GLU A 211 -3.73 8.78 32.18
C GLU A 211 -3.98 10.17 32.76
N LYS A 212 -4.15 11.19 31.91
CA LYS A 212 -4.48 12.57 32.34
C LYS A 212 -5.80 12.67 33.10
N LEU A 213 -6.71 11.72 32.88
CA LEU A 213 -8.01 11.63 33.55
C LEU A 213 -8.03 10.60 34.70
N GLY A 214 -6.89 9.96 35.00
CA GLY A 214 -6.81 8.90 36.02
C GLY A 214 -7.53 7.60 35.64
N LEU A 215 -7.67 7.34 34.34
CA LEU A 215 -8.25 6.12 33.78
C LEU A 215 -7.15 5.11 33.40
N ALA A 216 -7.51 3.83 33.32
CA ALA A 216 -6.68 2.78 32.75
C ALA A 216 -6.97 2.61 31.25
N CYS A 217 -5.94 2.20 30.50
CA CYS A 217 -6.02 1.88 29.08
C CYS A 217 -5.19 0.62 28.79
N GLU A 218 -5.84 -0.48 28.45
CA GLU A 218 -5.19 -1.77 28.18
C GLU A 218 -5.56 -2.31 26.80
N MET A 219 -4.67 -3.12 26.22
CA MET A 219 -4.93 -3.83 24.97
C MET A 219 -5.38 -5.26 25.25
N ALA A 220 -6.43 -5.70 24.56
CA ALA A 220 -6.93 -7.08 24.61
C ALA A 220 -7.25 -7.57 23.18
N GLY A 221 -6.26 -8.20 22.55
CA GLY A 221 -6.35 -8.60 21.14
C GLY A 221 -6.40 -7.40 20.20
N GLN A 222 -7.49 -7.26 19.45
CA GLN A 222 -7.74 -6.13 18.54
C GLN A 222 -8.43 -4.93 19.22
N TRP A 223 -8.74 -5.05 20.51
CA TRP A 223 -9.48 -4.03 21.24
C TRP A 223 -8.56 -3.21 22.14
N THR A 224 -8.83 -1.90 22.20
CA THR A 224 -8.33 -0.99 23.22
C THR A 224 -9.45 -0.79 24.25
N VAL A 225 -9.18 -1.15 25.50
CA VAL A 225 -10.13 -1.12 26.62
C VAL A 225 -9.77 0.06 27.51
N VAL A 226 -10.68 1.03 27.67
CA VAL A 226 -10.42 2.28 28.42
C VAL A 226 -11.51 2.51 29.45
N GLY A 227 -11.13 2.87 30.67
CA GLY A 227 -12.08 3.17 31.76
C GLY A 227 -11.45 3.13 33.14
N PRO A 228 -12.24 3.08 34.23
CA PRO A 228 -11.71 2.85 35.57
C PRO A 228 -10.92 1.55 35.66
N VAL A 229 -9.85 1.53 36.46
CA VAL A 229 -8.89 0.41 36.57
C VAL A 229 -9.60 -0.94 36.77
N GLU A 230 -10.55 -1.01 37.70
CA GLU A 230 -11.28 -2.25 38.01
C GLU A 230 -12.16 -2.71 36.83
N ALA A 231 -12.81 -1.78 36.14
CA ALA A 231 -13.66 -2.08 34.98
C ALA A 231 -12.84 -2.55 33.77
N VAL A 232 -11.69 -1.93 33.53
CA VAL A 232 -10.76 -2.33 32.46
C VAL A 232 -10.24 -3.74 32.73
N SER A 233 -9.75 -4.01 33.94
CA SER A 233 -9.24 -5.33 34.30
C SER A 233 -10.30 -6.43 34.15
N ALA A 234 -11.54 -6.17 34.61
CA ALA A 234 -12.65 -7.11 34.44
C ALA A 234 -12.97 -7.38 32.97
N LYS A 235 -13.04 -6.33 32.13
CA LYS A 235 -13.37 -6.46 30.71
C LYS A 235 -12.26 -7.13 29.90
N VAL A 236 -11.00 -6.80 30.19
CA VAL A 236 -9.83 -7.46 29.60
C VAL A 236 -9.86 -8.95 29.92
N LYS A 237 -10.15 -9.34 31.16
CA LYS A 237 -10.29 -10.75 31.54
C LYS A 237 -11.42 -11.44 30.77
N GLU A 238 -12.57 -10.80 30.64
CA GLU A 238 -13.71 -11.32 29.87
C GLU A 238 -13.33 -11.60 28.41
N ILE A 239 -12.66 -10.66 27.74
CA ILE A 239 -12.20 -10.82 26.35
C ILE A 239 -11.21 -11.97 26.22
N HIS A 240 -10.27 -12.10 27.15
CA HIS A 240 -9.31 -13.21 27.14
C HIS A 240 -10.01 -14.56 27.35
N ASP A 241 -11.00 -14.64 28.25
CA ASP A 241 -11.75 -15.87 28.50
C ASP A 241 -12.64 -16.23 27.29
N MET A 242 -13.22 -15.24 26.61
CA MET A 242 -13.91 -15.44 25.33
C MET A 242 -12.96 -15.94 24.24
N ALA A 243 -11.79 -15.34 24.08
CA ALA A 243 -10.79 -15.77 23.11
C ALA A 243 -10.32 -17.21 23.37
N LYS A 244 -10.13 -17.58 24.65
CA LYS A 244 -9.81 -18.97 25.05
C LYS A 244 -10.94 -19.93 24.69
N ARG A 245 -12.19 -19.58 24.98
CA ARG A 245 -13.37 -20.41 24.60
C ARG A 245 -13.47 -20.58 23.09
N ALA A 246 -13.28 -19.51 22.33
CA ALA A 246 -13.26 -19.55 20.87
C ALA A 246 -12.14 -20.45 20.33
N ALA A 247 -10.94 -20.37 20.89
CA ALA A 247 -9.81 -21.23 20.51
C ALA A 247 -10.10 -22.72 20.78
N VAL A 248 -10.71 -23.05 21.91
CA VAL A 248 -11.12 -24.44 22.23
C VAL A 248 -12.14 -24.96 21.23
N LEU A 249 -13.11 -24.14 20.82
CA LEU A 249 -14.12 -24.51 19.83
C LEU A 249 -13.57 -24.56 18.39
N ALA A 250 -12.57 -23.75 18.06
CA ALA A 250 -11.95 -23.71 16.75
C ALA A 250 -11.00 -24.89 16.50
N ASN A 251 -10.33 -25.41 17.54
CA ASN A 251 -9.39 -26.53 17.43
C ASN A 251 -9.94 -27.78 16.71
N PRO A 252 -11.12 -28.33 17.06
CA PRO A 252 -11.62 -29.52 16.35
C PRO A 252 -11.96 -29.23 14.89
N ARG A 253 -12.47 -28.03 14.58
CA ARG A 253 -12.73 -27.64 13.18
C ARG A 253 -11.43 -27.48 12.39
N ARG A 254 -10.40 -26.90 13.01
CA ARG A 254 -9.08 -26.75 12.39
C ARG A 254 -8.45 -28.11 12.10
N LEU A 255 -8.49 -29.04 13.06
CA LEU A 255 -7.98 -30.40 12.88
C LEU A 255 -8.74 -31.15 11.79
N GLU A 256 -10.07 -30.97 11.70
CA GLU A 256 -10.86 -31.58 10.63
C GLU A 256 -10.48 -31.03 9.26
N VAL A 257 -10.37 -29.70 9.12
CA VAL A 257 -9.93 -29.06 7.87
C VAL A 257 -8.53 -29.54 7.47
N GLU A 258 -7.60 -29.61 8.42
CA GLU A 258 -6.24 -30.10 8.18
C GLU A 258 -6.24 -31.56 7.71
N ARG A 259 -7.05 -32.44 8.33
CA ARG A 259 -7.21 -33.84 7.89
C ARG A 259 -7.82 -33.94 6.49
N THR A 260 -8.85 -33.15 6.19
CA THR A 260 -9.47 -33.15 4.86
C THR A 260 -8.51 -32.64 3.79
N LEU A 261 -7.66 -31.66 4.13
CA LEU A 261 -6.64 -31.14 3.23
C LEU A 261 -5.54 -32.17 2.98
N GLU A 262 -5.05 -32.83 4.03
CA GLU A 262 -4.06 -33.90 3.91
C GLU A 262 -4.59 -35.06 3.05
N GLN A 263 -5.83 -35.49 3.29
CA GLN A 263 -6.46 -36.53 2.47
C GLN A 263 -6.64 -36.11 1.01
N ALA A 264 -7.02 -34.86 0.74
CA ALA A 264 -7.12 -34.35 -0.63
C ALA A 264 -5.75 -34.30 -1.33
N ILE A 265 -4.68 -33.97 -0.61
CA ILE A 265 -3.30 -34.00 -1.14
C ILE A 265 -2.89 -35.43 -1.49
N ASP A 266 -3.15 -36.39 -0.60
CA ASP A 266 -2.82 -37.80 -0.81
C ASP A 266 -3.61 -38.40 -1.99
N ASP A 267 -4.92 -38.15 -2.05
CA ASP A 267 -5.79 -38.60 -3.14
C ASP A 267 -5.33 -38.00 -4.48
N LYS A 268 -4.92 -36.73 -4.49
CA LYS A 268 -4.38 -36.08 -5.68
C LYS A 268 -3.06 -36.69 -6.13
N GLU A 269 -2.12 -36.90 -5.21
CA GLU A 269 -0.83 -37.52 -5.53
C GLU A 269 -1.02 -38.95 -6.06
N ALA A 270 -1.97 -39.70 -5.50
CA ALA A 270 -2.36 -41.01 -6.02
C ALA A 270 -2.89 -40.93 -7.46
N ARG A 271 -3.76 -39.95 -7.78
CA ARG A 271 -4.25 -39.71 -9.15
C ARG A 271 -3.11 -39.39 -10.13
N ILE A 272 -2.17 -38.54 -9.74
CA ILE A 272 -1.00 -38.19 -10.57
C ILE A 272 -0.13 -39.42 -10.80
N ALA A 273 0.16 -40.19 -9.75
CA ALA A 273 0.97 -41.40 -9.83
C ALA A 273 0.31 -42.46 -10.73
N GLU A 274 -1.01 -42.66 -10.62
CA GLU A 274 -1.76 -43.59 -11.48
C GLU A 274 -1.69 -43.18 -12.96
N ARG A 275 -1.97 -41.91 -13.27
CA ARG A 275 -1.89 -41.39 -14.64
C ARG A 275 -0.48 -41.50 -15.21
N HIS A 276 0.53 -41.17 -14.42
CA HIS A 276 1.93 -41.31 -14.82
C HIS A 276 2.31 -42.77 -15.10
N ALA A 277 1.86 -43.72 -14.26
CA ALA A 277 2.08 -45.14 -14.49
C ALA A 277 1.47 -45.62 -15.81
N GLN A 278 0.28 -45.13 -16.18
CA GLN A 278 -0.35 -45.45 -17.47
C GLN A 278 0.50 -44.94 -18.66
N VAL A 279 1.01 -43.70 -18.58
CA VAL A 279 1.91 -43.14 -19.60
C VAL A 279 3.21 -43.94 -19.71
N VAL A 280 3.82 -44.30 -18.58
CA VAL A 280 5.06 -45.09 -18.54
C VAL A 280 4.86 -46.49 -19.12
N MET A 281 3.74 -47.15 -18.82
CA MET A 281 3.40 -48.45 -19.41
C MET A 281 3.26 -48.34 -20.93
N GLY A 282 2.60 -47.30 -21.44
CA GLY A 282 2.50 -47.05 -22.88
C GLY A 282 3.86 -46.82 -23.54
N ALA A 283 4.73 -46.03 -22.92
CA ALA A 283 6.08 -45.76 -23.42
C ALA A 283 6.97 -47.02 -23.46
N ASN A 284 6.80 -47.93 -22.49
CA ASN A 284 7.57 -49.17 -22.41
C ASN A 284 7.02 -50.30 -23.30
N ALA A 285 5.77 -50.22 -23.74
CA ALA A 285 5.14 -51.27 -24.56
C ALA A 285 5.80 -51.42 -25.94
N ASP A 286 6.38 -50.34 -26.47
CA ASP A 286 7.12 -50.33 -27.72
C ASP A 286 8.57 -49.89 -27.44
N PRO A 287 9.57 -50.79 -27.47
CA PRO A 287 10.97 -50.45 -27.21
C PRO A 287 11.53 -49.48 -28.27
N ASP A 288 10.98 -49.49 -29.49
CA ASP A 288 11.41 -48.64 -30.60
C ASP A 288 10.67 -47.29 -30.62
N ALA A 289 9.66 -47.09 -29.76
CA ALA A 289 8.96 -45.82 -29.65
C ALA A 289 9.94 -44.67 -29.33
N GLU A 290 9.85 -43.62 -30.14
CA GLU A 290 10.64 -42.40 -29.98
C GLU A 290 10.31 -41.69 -28.66
N TRP A 291 11.24 -40.88 -28.17
CA TRP A 291 11.01 -39.97 -27.05
C TRP A 291 9.92 -38.96 -27.44
N ASP A 292 8.76 -39.07 -26.80
CA ASP A 292 7.67 -38.12 -26.95
C ASP A 292 7.44 -37.36 -25.65
N VAL A 293 7.88 -36.09 -25.64
CA VAL A 293 7.71 -35.19 -24.50
C VAL A 293 6.41 -34.36 -24.57
N SER A 294 5.66 -34.48 -25.66
CA SER A 294 4.42 -33.72 -25.89
C SER A 294 3.32 -34.20 -24.96
N GLY A 295 2.45 -33.30 -24.51
CA GLY A 295 1.31 -33.64 -23.65
C GLY A 295 1.31 -32.85 -22.34
N THR A 296 0.60 -33.38 -21.36
CA THR A 296 0.30 -32.71 -20.10
C THR A 296 1.18 -33.22 -18.97
N TRP A 297 1.75 -32.29 -18.20
CA TRP A 297 2.69 -32.55 -17.13
C TRP A 297 2.19 -31.96 -15.81
N ALA A 298 2.22 -32.78 -14.77
CA ALA A 298 2.07 -32.33 -13.40
C ALA A 298 3.45 -31.91 -12.87
N ILE A 299 3.58 -30.65 -12.46
CA ILE A 299 4.82 -30.05 -11.98
C ILE A 299 4.80 -29.97 -10.45
N ASP A 300 5.89 -30.40 -9.83
CA ASP A 300 6.16 -30.16 -8.41
C ASP A 300 7.25 -29.09 -8.28
N CYS A 301 6.92 -28.00 -7.59
CA CYS A 301 7.83 -26.92 -7.26
C CYS A 301 7.74 -26.66 -5.75
N PRO A 302 8.64 -27.24 -4.93
CA PRO A 302 8.62 -27.14 -3.48
C PRO A 302 8.61 -25.70 -2.96
N HIS A 303 9.24 -24.79 -3.69
CA HIS A 303 9.26 -23.38 -3.35
C HIS A 303 7.84 -22.79 -3.36
N PHE A 304 7.11 -23.00 -4.46
CA PHE A 304 5.75 -22.52 -4.61
C PHE A 304 4.77 -23.22 -3.67
N THR A 305 4.91 -24.53 -3.50
CA THR A 305 4.04 -25.31 -2.60
C THR A 305 4.31 -25.08 -1.11
N SER A 306 5.41 -24.43 -0.73
CA SER A 306 5.68 -24.05 0.67
C SER A 306 5.21 -22.63 1.01
N GLN A 307 5.32 -21.69 0.07
CA GLN A 307 4.97 -20.29 0.32
C GLN A 307 3.48 -19.98 0.10
N TRP A 308 2.82 -20.69 -0.82
CA TRP A 308 1.50 -20.29 -1.33
C TRP A 308 0.39 -21.32 -1.06
N ARG A 309 0.72 -22.43 -0.40
CA ARG A 309 -0.23 -23.50 -0.07
C ARG A 309 -1.39 -23.04 0.81
N ASP A 310 -1.15 -22.08 1.69
CA ASP A 310 -2.14 -21.63 2.68
C ASP A 310 -3.12 -20.59 2.13
N VAL A 311 -2.82 -19.95 0.99
CA VAL A 311 -3.49 -18.71 0.59
C VAL A 311 -4.68 -18.95 -0.35
N SER A 312 -4.61 -19.93 -1.24
CA SER A 312 -5.64 -20.03 -2.29
C SER A 312 -6.76 -21.01 -1.98
N GLY A 313 -6.55 -22.01 -1.12
CA GLY A 313 -7.53 -23.10 -0.87
C GLY A 313 -7.96 -23.88 -2.12
N SER A 314 -7.49 -23.47 -3.29
CA SER A 314 -7.81 -23.98 -4.61
C SER A 314 -6.74 -24.96 -5.06
N GLU A 315 -7.16 -25.98 -5.80
CA GLU A 315 -6.34 -26.96 -6.53
C GLU A 315 -5.52 -26.30 -7.66
N LEU A 316 -4.80 -25.20 -7.39
CA LEU A 316 -3.90 -24.59 -8.35
C LEU A 316 -2.66 -25.48 -8.47
N ASP A 317 -2.79 -26.48 -9.31
CA ASP A 317 -1.72 -27.39 -9.65
C ASP A 317 -0.72 -26.68 -10.57
N CYS A 318 0.57 -26.82 -10.27
CA CYS A 318 1.56 -26.40 -11.23
C CYS A 318 1.45 -27.33 -12.45
N GLN A 319 1.06 -26.79 -13.60
CA GLN A 319 0.87 -27.55 -14.83
C GLN A 319 1.80 -27.04 -15.92
N LEU A 320 2.28 -27.96 -16.75
CA LEU A 320 3.04 -27.65 -17.96
C LEU A 320 2.44 -28.49 -19.12
N VAL A 321 2.11 -27.84 -20.23
CA VAL A 321 1.59 -28.51 -21.42
C VAL A 321 2.57 -28.29 -22.56
N ILE A 322 3.25 -29.34 -22.99
CA ILE A 322 4.28 -29.28 -24.03
C ILE A 322 3.67 -29.68 -25.38
N ALA A 323 3.91 -28.87 -26.41
CA ALA A 323 3.48 -29.13 -27.77
C ALA A 323 4.69 -29.09 -28.73
N VAL A 324 4.70 -30.01 -29.70
CA VAL A 324 5.72 -30.07 -30.76
C VAL A 324 5.02 -29.86 -32.10
N ASP A 325 5.38 -28.80 -32.84
CA ASP A 325 4.79 -28.48 -34.14
C ASP A 325 5.21 -29.50 -35.20
N PRO A 326 4.26 -30.22 -35.84
CA PRO A 326 4.57 -31.17 -36.90
C PRO A 326 4.70 -30.53 -38.30
N GLY A 327 4.30 -29.26 -38.50
CA GLY A 327 3.90 -28.73 -39.81
C GLY A 327 4.89 -27.85 -40.58
N SER A 328 5.94 -27.29 -39.95
CA SER A 328 6.67 -26.14 -40.53
C SER A 328 8.06 -26.45 -41.12
N GLY A 329 8.46 -27.71 -41.27
CA GLY A 329 9.79 -28.10 -41.77
C GLY A 329 10.93 -27.88 -40.75
N SER A 330 10.65 -27.14 -39.67
CA SER A 330 11.39 -27.09 -38.42
C SER A 330 10.49 -27.62 -37.30
N ARG A 331 10.92 -28.65 -36.56
CA ARG A 331 10.16 -29.16 -35.40
C ARG A 331 10.37 -28.23 -34.20
N GLN A 332 9.50 -27.23 -34.07
CA GLN A 332 9.58 -26.30 -32.94
C GLN A 332 8.80 -26.83 -31.73
N MET A 333 9.40 -26.73 -30.55
CA MET A 333 8.80 -27.13 -29.29
C MET A 333 8.43 -25.90 -28.46
N TRP A 334 7.23 -25.95 -27.89
CA TRP A 334 6.65 -24.89 -27.05
C TRP A 334 5.99 -25.53 -25.83
N ALA A 335 5.79 -24.75 -24.76
CA ALA A 335 4.92 -25.19 -23.69
C ALA A 335 4.15 -24.04 -23.07
N CYS A 336 2.92 -24.29 -22.64
CA CYS A 336 2.18 -23.38 -21.76
C CYS A 336 2.41 -23.84 -20.32
N PHE A 337 2.67 -22.91 -19.40
CA PHE A 337 2.85 -23.23 -17.99
C PHE A 337 1.95 -22.36 -17.11
N GLN A 338 1.53 -22.94 -16.00
CA GLN A 338 0.81 -22.26 -14.92
C GLN A 338 1.43 -22.73 -13.61
N PHE A 339 2.32 -21.92 -13.04
CA PHE A 339 3.00 -22.14 -11.76
C PHE A 339 2.43 -21.18 -10.73
N LEU A 340 1.27 -21.52 -10.16
CA LEU A 340 0.52 -20.67 -9.23
C LEU A 340 0.26 -19.26 -9.80
N ILE A 341 1.01 -18.27 -9.33
CA ILE A 341 0.90 -16.84 -9.69
C ILE A 341 1.66 -16.47 -10.97
N TYR A 342 2.40 -17.42 -11.54
CA TYR A 342 3.11 -17.26 -12.81
C TYR A 342 2.42 -18.08 -13.89
N ALA A 343 2.06 -17.45 -15.00
CA ALA A 343 1.57 -18.15 -16.18
C ALA A 343 2.23 -17.61 -17.44
N GLY A 344 2.47 -18.47 -18.41
CA GLY A 344 3.12 -18.05 -19.65
C GLY A 344 3.42 -19.17 -20.62
N VAL A 345 4.32 -18.88 -21.55
CA VAL A 345 4.73 -19.77 -22.63
C VAL A 345 6.24 -19.93 -22.64
N PHE A 346 6.71 -21.18 -22.66
CA PHE A 346 8.08 -21.58 -22.95
C PHE A 346 8.28 -21.78 -24.45
N ARG A 347 9.40 -21.29 -24.97
CA ARG A 347 9.96 -21.60 -26.28
C ARG A 347 11.29 -22.32 -26.08
N PHE A 348 11.41 -23.53 -26.61
CA PHE A 348 12.62 -24.33 -26.40
C PHE A 348 13.63 -24.17 -27.54
N SER A 349 14.91 -24.31 -27.21
CA SER A 349 16.05 -24.32 -28.13
C SER A 349 17.10 -25.33 -27.66
N LYS A 350 17.89 -25.87 -28.60
CA LYS A 350 18.92 -26.86 -28.29
C LYS A 350 20.10 -26.22 -27.56
N LEU A 351 20.68 -26.94 -26.60
CA LEU A 351 21.91 -26.54 -25.93
C LEU A 351 23.06 -26.49 -26.96
N GLY A 352 23.57 -25.28 -27.26
CA GLY A 352 24.65 -25.06 -28.22
C GLY A 352 24.27 -24.27 -29.47
N ASP A 353 22.98 -24.01 -29.72
CA ASP A 353 22.50 -23.20 -30.85
C ASP A 353 22.69 -21.68 -30.65
N VAL A 354 23.69 -21.28 -29.86
CA VAL A 354 24.10 -19.88 -29.78
C VAL A 354 24.85 -19.57 -31.06
N SER A 355 24.12 -19.11 -32.09
CA SER A 355 24.69 -18.57 -33.31
C SER A 355 25.77 -17.56 -32.89
N ALA A 356 27.04 -17.89 -33.14
CA ALA A 356 28.15 -16.99 -32.90
C ALA A 356 27.95 -15.77 -33.80
N VAL A 357 27.33 -14.72 -33.26
CA VAL A 357 27.29 -13.42 -33.91
C VAL A 357 28.75 -12.97 -33.98
N LYS A 358 29.36 -13.08 -35.16
CA LYS A 358 30.67 -12.47 -35.47
C LYS A 358 30.53 -10.95 -35.34
N GLY A 359 30.59 -10.44 -34.11
CA GLY A 359 30.87 -9.05 -33.84
C GLY A 359 32.32 -8.80 -34.24
N THR A 360 32.54 -8.03 -35.30
CA THR A 360 33.87 -7.55 -35.66
C THR A 360 34.44 -6.74 -34.49
N HIS A 361 35.48 -7.31 -33.86
CA HIS A 361 36.25 -6.72 -32.79
C HIS A 361 36.73 -5.30 -33.13
N ASN A 362 36.31 -4.33 -32.33
CA ASN A 362 37.16 -3.22 -31.89
C ASN A 362 36.96 -3.07 -30.37
N GLU A 363 38.00 -3.41 -29.63
CA GLU A 363 38.11 -3.39 -28.17
C GLU A 363 38.86 -2.10 -27.72
N PRO A 364 38.88 -1.70 -26.44
CA PRO A 364 37.77 -1.32 -25.58
C PRO A 364 37.89 0.12 -25.04
N SER A 365 36.75 0.74 -24.73
CA SER A 365 36.69 1.85 -23.75
C SER A 365 35.63 1.53 -22.68
N ARG A 366 36.09 1.38 -21.44
CA ARG A 366 35.28 1.10 -20.24
C ARG A 366 34.50 2.34 -19.81
N ARG A 367 33.19 2.38 -20.12
CA ARG A 367 32.07 2.82 -19.24
C ARG A 367 30.82 3.09 -20.08
N GLY A 368 29.78 2.30 -19.86
CA GLY A 368 28.45 2.54 -20.42
C GLY A 368 27.68 1.23 -20.51
N VAL A 369 26.72 1.02 -19.62
CA VAL A 369 25.72 -0.04 -19.74
C VAL A 369 24.84 0.34 -20.93
N THR A 370 25.15 -0.21 -22.10
CA THR A 370 24.29 -0.12 -23.29
C THR A 370 23.65 -1.48 -23.53
N ARG A 371 22.33 -1.46 -23.50
CA ARG A 371 21.34 -2.49 -23.90
C ARG A 371 21.87 -3.35 -25.05
N ALA A 372 22.15 -4.62 -24.76
CA ALA A 372 22.43 -5.62 -25.80
C ALA A 372 21.13 -5.92 -26.55
N SER A 373 21.16 -5.85 -27.87
CA SER A 373 20.06 -6.24 -28.75
C SER A 373 19.86 -7.76 -28.70
N ALA A 374 18.62 -8.21 -28.50
CA ALA A 374 18.20 -9.61 -28.51
C ALA A 374 18.73 -10.35 -29.75
N GLY A 375 19.51 -11.40 -29.54
CA GLY A 375 20.01 -12.26 -30.61
C GLY A 375 18.90 -13.11 -31.18
N THR A 376 18.72 -13.13 -32.50
CA THR A 376 17.77 -14.02 -33.16
C THR A 376 18.25 -15.46 -33.02
N ILE A 377 17.51 -16.28 -32.26
CA ILE A 377 17.74 -17.72 -32.17
C ILE A 377 17.40 -18.37 -33.51
N SER A 378 18.33 -19.17 -34.02
CA SER A 378 18.09 -19.98 -35.21
C SER A 378 17.30 -21.23 -34.81
N THR A 379 16.10 -21.39 -35.35
CA THR A 379 15.16 -22.48 -35.02
C THR A 379 15.29 -23.68 -35.97
N SER A 380 16.35 -23.78 -36.76
CA SER A 380 16.43 -24.73 -37.89
C SER A 380 16.82 -26.17 -37.53
N SER A 381 16.79 -26.56 -36.25
CA SER A 381 17.10 -27.94 -35.86
C SER A 381 15.81 -28.79 -35.93
N ASN A 382 15.86 -29.91 -36.64
CA ASN A 382 14.82 -30.95 -36.59
C ASN A 382 15.02 -31.90 -35.40
N ASP A 383 15.80 -31.47 -34.40
CA ASP A 383 16.21 -32.30 -33.28
C ASP A 383 15.03 -32.54 -32.33
N ARG A 384 14.96 -33.74 -31.78
CA ARG A 384 14.01 -34.13 -30.75
C ARG A 384 14.74 -34.42 -29.44
N PRO A 385 14.08 -34.20 -28.29
CA PRO A 385 14.54 -34.78 -27.04
C PRO A 385 14.82 -36.27 -27.25
N SER A 386 15.94 -36.72 -26.71
CA SER A 386 16.41 -38.10 -26.82
C SER A 386 17.36 -38.37 -25.66
N SER A 387 17.72 -39.63 -25.43
CA SER A 387 18.70 -39.99 -24.40
C SER A 387 20.03 -39.26 -24.56
N GLY A 388 20.45 -38.97 -25.80
CA GLY A 388 21.65 -38.17 -26.10
C GLY A 388 21.46 -36.66 -26.04
N THR A 389 20.23 -36.16 -26.14
CA THR A 389 19.90 -34.72 -26.16
C THR A 389 18.74 -34.44 -25.20
N ARG A 390 18.96 -34.72 -23.93
CA ARG A 390 17.94 -34.65 -22.88
C ARG A 390 17.70 -33.25 -22.30
N THR A 391 18.69 -32.37 -22.37
CA THR A 391 18.64 -31.02 -21.79
C THR A 391 18.41 -29.97 -22.87
N TRP A 392 17.41 -29.12 -22.64
CA TRP A 392 16.95 -28.08 -23.55
C TRP A 392 16.97 -26.74 -22.84
N LYS A 393 17.42 -25.70 -23.56
CA LYS A 393 17.28 -24.32 -23.09
C LYS A 393 15.86 -23.87 -23.41
N TYR A 394 15.24 -23.12 -22.53
CA TYR A 394 13.98 -22.44 -22.84
C TYR A 394 14.06 -20.95 -22.60
N GLU A 395 13.21 -20.24 -23.33
CA GLU A 395 12.85 -18.84 -23.10
C GLU A 395 11.41 -18.76 -22.70
N TRP A 396 11.08 -17.94 -21.72
CA TRP A 396 9.70 -17.79 -21.31
C TRP A 396 9.21 -16.35 -21.41
N HIS A 397 7.94 -16.23 -21.79
CA HIS A 397 7.19 -14.98 -21.81
C HIS A 397 5.88 -15.23 -21.06
N GLY A 398 5.53 -14.36 -20.12
CA GLY A 398 4.36 -14.56 -19.29
C GLY A 398 4.08 -13.37 -18.39
N GLU A 399 3.01 -13.50 -17.61
CA GLU A 399 2.54 -12.47 -16.69
C GLU A 399 2.73 -12.90 -15.24
N TYR A 400 3.01 -11.91 -14.40
CA TYR A 400 3.02 -12.04 -12.95
C TYR A 400 1.75 -11.40 -12.40
N GLY A 401 0.84 -12.20 -11.84
CA GLY A 401 -0.31 -11.63 -11.15
C GLY A 401 -1.44 -12.60 -10.87
N PHE A 402 -1.94 -12.53 -9.64
CA PHE A 402 -3.37 -12.74 -9.39
C PHE A 402 -4.15 -11.73 -10.23
N SER A 403 -5.16 -12.18 -10.96
CA SER A 403 -6.08 -11.41 -11.80
C SER A 403 -6.07 -9.90 -11.53
N GLY A 404 -5.50 -9.11 -12.46
CA GLY A 404 -5.75 -7.65 -12.52
C GLY A 404 -4.56 -6.70 -12.46
N CYS A 405 -3.31 -7.15 -12.27
CA CYS A 405 -2.14 -6.26 -12.39
C CYS A 405 -1.60 -6.24 -13.82
N SER A 406 -1.87 -5.14 -14.52
CA SER A 406 -1.66 -4.98 -15.96
C SER A 406 -0.18 -4.96 -16.37
N GLY A 407 0.19 -5.84 -17.31
CA GLY A 407 0.91 -5.46 -18.52
C GLY A 407 2.37 -5.02 -18.41
N GLY A 408 3.16 -5.65 -17.56
CA GLY A 408 4.61 -5.64 -17.73
C GLY A 408 5.01 -6.71 -18.74
N GLU A 409 5.41 -6.33 -19.97
CA GLU A 409 6.17 -7.24 -20.83
C GLU A 409 7.47 -7.60 -20.07
N PHE A 410 7.54 -8.80 -19.52
CA PHE A 410 8.74 -9.25 -18.83
C PHE A 410 9.84 -9.57 -19.84
N GLU A 411 11.04 -9.19 -19.44
CA GLU A 411 12.30 -9.41 -20.14
C GLU A 411 12.53 -10.90 -20.40
N GLU A 412 13.12 -11.21 -21.55
CA GLU A 412 13.47 -12.55 -22.02
C GLU A 412 14.27 -13.29 -20.95
N GLN A 413 13.63 -14.25 -20.28
CA GLN A 413 14.24 -15.06 -19.24
C GLN A 413 14.58 -16.43 -19.78
N HIS A 414 15.77 -16.91 -19.43
CA HIS A 414 16.29 -18.18 -19.89
C HIS A 414 16.34 -19.20 -18.75
N GLY A 415 16.02 -20.45 -19.05
CA GLY A 415 16.19 -21.56 -18.13
C GLY A 415 16.58 -22.84 -18.86
N TYR A 416 16.71 -23.91 -18.10
CA TYR A 416 16.98 -25.25 -18.64
C TYR A 416 15.94 -26.24 -18.15
N ILE A 417 15.56 -27.16 -19.03
CA ILE A 417 14.75 -28.32 -18.70
C ILE A 417 15.49 -29.58 -19.15
N THR A 418 15.44 -30.62 -18.35
CA THR A 418 16.01 -31.93 -18.66
C THR A 418 14.92 -32.97 -18.59
N PHE A 419 14.68 -33.66 -19.71
CA PHE A 419 13.76 -34.79 -19.78
C PHE A 419 14.51 -36.07 -19.39
N ASP A 420 13.89 -36.95 -18.61
CA ASP A 420 14.54 -38.16 -18.13
C ASP A 420 13.69 -39.41 -18.37
N GLU A 421 14.29 -40.56 -18.10
CA GLU A 421 13.71 -41.87 -18.35
C GLU A 421 12.47 -42.16 -17.46
N PRO A 422 11.59 -43.08 -17.90
CA PRO A 422 11.63 -43.74 -19.21
C PRO A 422 11.15 -42.80 -20.32
N LYS A 423 11.92 -42.73 -21.42
CA LYS A 423 11.57 -42.06 -22.70
C LYS A 423 11.06 -40.62 -22.59
N GLY A 424 11.57 -39.84 -21.64
CA GLY A 424 11.14 -38.46 -21.45
C GLY A 424 9.76 -38.34 -20.80
N THR A 425 9.41 -39.25 -19.88
CA THR A 425 8.17 -39.17 -19.10
C THR A 425 8.33 -38.47 -17.75
N THR A 426 9.57 -38.17 -17.36
CA THR A 426 9.90 -37.32 -16.22
C THR A 426 10.72 -36.12 -16.68
N LEU A 427 10.69 -35.02 -15.92
CA LEU A 427 11.50 -33.85 -16.20
C LEU A 427 11.97 -33.15 -14.93
N ALA A 428 13.04 -32.38 -15.05
CA ALA A 428 13.51 -31.43 -14.05
C ALA A 428 13.94 -30.12 -14.72
N GLY A 429 13.77 -28.99 -14.05
CA GLY A 429 14.17 -27.70 -14.58
C GLY A 429 14.35 -26.64 -13.51
N GLU A 430 14.82 -25.48 -13.95
CA GLU A 430 15.04 -24.29 -13.13
C GLU A 430 14.27 -23.11 -13.71
N PHE A 431 13.36 -22.54 -12.93
CA PHE A 431 12.55 -21.39 -13.27
C PHE A 431 13.05 -20.17 -12.47
N SER A 432 13.54 -19.15 -13.15
CA SER A 432 13.86 -17.86 -12.55
C SER A 432 12.72 -16.88 -12.80
N ALA A 433 12.41 -16.04 -11.81
CA ALA A 433 11.53 -14.88 -11.96
C ALA A 433 12.30 -13.61 -11.61
N VAL A 434 12.54 -12.73 -12.60
CA VAL A 434 13.27 -11.46 -12.41
C VAL A 434 12.67 -10.59 -11.30
N ALA A 435 11.34 -10.65 -11.10
CA ALA A 435 10.65 -9.88 -10.08
C ALA A 435 11.06 -10.25 -8.64
N SER A 436 11.35 -11.52 -8.38
CA SER A 436 11.84 -11.98 -7.07
C SER A 436 13.37 -12.02 -7.00
N GLY A 437 14.05 -12.17 -8.15
CA GLY A 437 15.48 -12.44 -8.20
C GLY A 437 15.83 -13.82 -7.64
N GLU A 438 14.85 -14.71 -7.51
CA GLU A 438 15.00 -16.06 -6.98
C GLU A 438 14.92 -17.09 -8.12
N GLU A 439 15.73 -18.14 -8.00
CA GLU A 439 15.74 -19.30 -8.87
C GLU A 439 15.05 -20.47 -8.18
N PHE A 440 14.14 -21.15 -8.88
CA PHE A 440 13.33 -22.23 -8.34
C PHE A 440 13.54 -23.51 -9.13
N SER A 441 13.95 -24.58 -8.46
CA SER A 441 13.97 -25.92 -9.06
C SER A 441 12.56 -26.51 -9.08
N PHE A 442 12.19 -27.13 -10.20
CA PHE A 442 10.96 -27.91 -10.32
C PHE A 442 11.21 -29.29 -10.92
N THR A 443 10.35 -30.24 -10.60
CA THR A 443 10.30 -31.56 -11.23
C THR A 443 8.93 -31.78 -11.86
N GLY A 444 8.82 -32.73 -12.78
CA GLY A 444 7.57 -32.99 -13.48
C GLY A 444 7.39 -34.44 -13.88
N ARG A 445 6.12 -34.86 -13.90
CA ARG A 445 5.70 -36.18 -14.39
C ARG A 445 4.68 -36.00 -15.51
N LYS A 446 4.90 -36.70 -16.63
CA LYS A 446 3.94 -36.73 -17.74
C LYS A 446 2.71 -37.52 -17.28
N VAL A 447 1.55 -36.88 -17.29
CA VAL A 447 0.28 -37.45 -16.83
C VAL A 447 -0.70 -37.71 -17.99
N SER A 448 -0.45 -37.13 -19.16
CA SER A 448 -1.20 -37.45 -20.38
C SER A 448 -0.30 -37.26 -21.60
N ALA A 449 -0.43 -38.16 -22.59
CA ALA A 449 0.14 -37.97 -23.92
C ALA A 449 -0.72 -37.02 -24.77
N ASP A 450 -2.01 -36.92 -24.44
CA ASP A 450 -2.92 -36.00 -25.10
C ASP A 450 -2.67 -34.57 -24.60
N ILE A 451 -2.62 -33.65 -25.56
CA ILE A 451 -2.66 -32.22 -25.28
C ILE A 451 -4.13 -31.91 -25.00
N GLU A 452 -4.51 -31.88 -23.73
CA GLU A 452 -5.82 -31.35 -23.33
C GLU A 452 -5.93 -29.91 -23.85
N ASP A 453 -7.13 -29.53 -24.30
CA ASP A 453 -7.35 -28.27 -25.03
C ASP A 453 -6.72 -27.07 -24.28
N ILE A 454 -5.63 -26.55 -24.84
CA ILE A 454 -4.82 -25.46 -24.27
C ILE A 454 -5.68 -24.22 -24.01
N THR A 455 -6.75 -24.03 -24.80
CA THR A 455 -7.67 -22.91 -24.62
C THR A 455 -8.54 -23.06 -23.37
N GLY A 456 -8.82 -24.29 -22.94
CA GLY A 456 -9.53 -24.58 -21.69
C GLY A 456 -8.71 -24.18 -20.46
N ILE A 457 -7.40 -24.46 -20.45
CA ILE A 457 -6.51 -24.14 -19.32
C ILE A 457 -6.34 -22.63 -19.15
N LEU A 458 -6.10 -21.90 -20.25
CA LEU A 458 -5.96 -20.45 -20.22
C LEU A 458 -7.26 -19.73 -19.84
N ASN A 459 -8.42 -20.24 -20.27
CA ASN A 459 -9.72 -19.62 -19.96
C ASN A 459 -10.24 -19.97 -18.55
N LYS A 460 -10.00 -21.21 -18.07
CA LYS A 460 -10.42 -21.67 -16.72
C LYS A 460 -9.72 -20.89 -15.61
N SER A 461 -8.46 -20.52 -15.84
CA SER A 461 -7.64 -19.68 -14.96
C SER A 461 -8.21 -18.28 -14.72
N VAL A 462 -9.04 -17.77 -15.63
CA VAL A 462 -9.64 -16.43 -15.52
C VAL A 462 -10.99 -16.50 -14.78
N SER A 463 -11.76 -17.58 -14.95
CA SER A 463 -13.10 -17.70 -14.37
C SER A 463 -13.12 -18.20 -12.91
N GLU A 464 -12.26 -19.15 -12.55
CA GLU A 464 -12.29 -19.75 -11.19
C GLU A 464 -11.67 -18.84 -10.12
N THR A 465 -10.73 -17.95 -10.49
CA THR A 465 -10.16 -16.97 -9.56
C THR A 465 -11.13 -15.87 -9.14
N GLU A 466 -12.11 -15.52 -9.99
CA GLU A 466 -13.14 -14.54 -9.62
C GLU A 466 -14.19 -15.15 -8.68
N ASP A 467 -14.56 -16.42 -8.87
CA ASP A 467 -15.60 -17.06 -8.06
C ASP A 467 -15.06 -17.62 -6.72
N ASP A 468 -13.86 -18.21 -6.67
CA ASP A 468 -13.32 -18.82 -5.44
C ASP A 468 -12.71 -17.82 -4.45
N ILE A 469 -12.15 -16.69 -4.90
CA ILE A 469 -11.73 -15.61 -3.99
C ILE A 469 -12.96 -14.92 -3.39
N THR A 470 -14.04 -14.80 -4.16
CA THR A 470 -15.31 -14.25 -3.68
C THR A 470 -16.04 -15.23 -2.76
N ALA A 471 -15.93 -16.55 -2.95
CA ALA A 471 -16.58 -17.56 -2.12
C ALA A 471 -15.77 -17.97 -0.86
N SER A 472 -14.44 -18.06 -0.94
CA SER A 472 -13.57 -18.49 0.16
C SER A 472 -13.32 -17.37 1.17
N THR A 473 -13.22 -16.11 0.71
CA THR A 473 -13.08 -14.95 1.61
C THR A 473 -14.42 -14.44 2.17
N ALA A 474 -15.56 -14.81 1.56
CA ALA A 474 -16.90 -14.41 2.03
C ALA A 474 -17.53 -15.36 3.05
N ASN A 475 -17.08 -16.61 3.17
CA ASN A 475 -17.75 -17.64 3.98
C ASN A 475 -17.24 -17.81 5.42
N ILE A 476 -16.29 -16.98 5.87
CA ILE A 476 -16.04 -16.76 7.31
C ILE A 476 -15.88 -15.26 7.53
N THR A 477 -16.95 -14.51 7.29
CA THR A 477 -16.93 -13.05 7.42
C THR A 477 -17.32 -12.60 8.82
N ALA A 478 -16.82 -11.42 9.18
CA ALA A 478 -17.24 -10.61 10.32
C ALA A 478 -18.78 -10.46 10.48
N GLN A 479 -19.59 -10.87 9.48
CA GLN A 479 -21.04 -10.97 9.57
C GLN A 479 -21.54 -12.10 10.48
N ASP A 480 -20.81 -13.21 10.61
CA ASP A 480 -21.20 -14.29 11.53
C ASP A 480 -20.89 -13.91 12.98
N ILE A 481 -19.78 -13.20 13.20
CA ILE A 481 -19.44 -12.59 14.48
C ILE A 481 -20.41 -11.43 14.80
N ALA A 482 -20.77 -10.58 13.83
CA ALA A 482 -21.76 -9.51 14.03
C ALA A 482 -23.19 -10.05 14.25
N ARG A 483 -23.57 -11.18 13.65
CA ARG A 483 -24.84 -11.88 13.93
C ARG A 483 -24.89 -12.46 15.33
N GLU A 484 -23.80 -13.06 15.81
CA GLU A 484 -23.73 -13.54 17.20
C GLU A 484 -23.85 -12.38 18.20
N TRP A 485 -23.25 -11.22 17.90
CA TRP A 485 -23.35 -10.03 18.76
C TRP A 485 -24.75 -9.40 18.74
N ALA A 486 -25.39 -9.29 17.57
CA ALA A 486 -26.76 -8.79 17.45
C ALA A 486 -27.80 -9.69 18.16
N ASN A 487 -27.53 -10.99 18.27
CA ASN A 487 -28.36 -11.94 19.01
C ASN A 487 -28.09 -11.92 20.53
N SER A 488 -26.87 -11.57 20.95
CA SER A 488 -26.52 -11.42 22.37
C SER A 488 -27.16 -10.18 23.00
N ASP A 489 -27.17 -9.03 22.29
CA ASP A 489 -27.80 -7.79 22.76
C ASP A 489 -29.32 -7.89 22.91
N ARG A 490 -29.98 -8.71 22.07
CA ARG A 490 -31.41 -9.02 22.19
C ARG A 490 -31.74 -9.85 23.43
N HIS A 491 -30.80 -10.62 23.96
CA HIS A 491 -31.02 -11.42 25.16
C HIS A 491 -30.86 -10.60 26.44
N VAL A 492 -30.02 -9.57 26.42
CA VAL A 492 -29.84 -8.61 27.53
C VAL A 492 -31.03 -7.66 27.65
N GLN A 493 -31.63 -7.20 26.54
CA GLN A 493 -32.83 -6.35 26.61
C GLN A 493 -34.09 -7.08 27.10
N ASN A 494 -34.22 -8.39 26.85
CA ASN A 494 -35.37 -9.18 27.28
C ASN A 494 -35.33 -9.62 28.75
N MET A 495 -34.18 -9.52 29.43
CA MET A 495 -34.09 -9.76 30.88
C MET A 495 -34.32 -8.49 31.73
N SER A 496 -34.33 -7.30 31.12
CA SER A 496 -34.53 -6.04 31.84
C SER A 496 -35.99 -5.56 31.91
N SER A 497 -36.93 -6.24 31.25
CA SER A 497 -38.36 -5.87 31.22
C SER A 497 -39.27 -6.79 32.05
N GLY A 498 -38.69 -7.74 32.80
CA GLY A 498 -39.41 -8.75 33.56
C GLY A 498 -39.35 -8.57 35.08
N HIS A 499 -39.54 -7.36 35.60
CA HIS A 499 -39.86 -7.18 37.02
C HIS A 499 -40.72 -5.93 37.23
N ASP A 500 -42.01 -6.10 36.99
CA ASP A 500 -43.06 -5.36 37.70
C ASP A 500 -44.22 -6.33 37.93
N LEU A 501 -44.85 -6.22 39.10
CA LEU A 501 -45.95 -7.02 39.68
C LEU A 501 -45.53 -8.16 40.64
N SER A 502 -45.35 -7.83 41.93
CA SER A 502 -46.19 -8.32 43.06
C SER A 502 -45.56 -7.96 44.42
N ASP A 503 -46.01 -6.86 45.01
CA ASP A 503 -46.53 -6.67 46.38
C ASP A 503 -46.51 -5.18 46.78
#